data_AF-A0A957X6L2-F1
#
_entry.id   AF-A0A957X6L2-F1
#
_cell.length_a   1.000
_cell.length_b   1.000
_cell.length_c   1.000
_cell.angle_alpha   90.00
_cell.angle_beta   90.00
_cell.angle_gamma   90.00
#
_symmetry.space_group_name_H-M   'P 1'
#
loop_
_entity.id
_entity.type
_entity.pdbx_description
1 polymer ?
#
loop_
_entity_poly.entity_id
_entity_poly.type
_entity_poly.pdbx_seq_one_letter_code
_entity_poly.pdbx_strand_id
1 'polypeptide(L)'
;MESLMFRKGAQKLLRRPARQGNQQASVPVLKSPREIQIIREAGRIVARAHAALRAAVRPGVSTWELDQVALDVLQRYGATSAFLGYRGYPA
;
A
#
# COMPACT_ATOMS: atom_id res chain seq x y z
N MET A 1 20.64 -54.22 21.72
CA MET A 1 21.90 -53.62 21.25
C MET A 1 21.64 -53.17 19.83
N GLU A 2 21.53 -51.90 19.47
CA GLU A 2 22.29 -50.74 19.92
C GLU A 2 21.53 -49.45 19.56
N SER A 3 21.64 -48.50 20.49
CA SER A 3 21.32 -47.09 20.39
C SER A 3 21.63 -46.46 19.04
N LEU A 4 20.69 -45.69 18.49
CA LEU A 4 21.05 -44.48 17.77
C LEU A 4 20.10 -43.32 18.05
N MET A 5 20.37 -42.72 19.22
CA MET A 5 20.34 -41.29 19.49
C MET A 5 19.55 -40.39 18.52
N PHE A 6 18.28 -40.20 18.87
CA PHE A 6 17.47 -39.05 18.48
C PHE A 6 18.15 -37.76 19.01
N ARG A 7 19.03 -37.15 18.21
CA ARG A 7 19.76 -35.93 18.56
C ARG A 7 18.80 -34.75 18.73
N LYS A 8 18.46 -34.46 19.99
CA LYS A 8 17.82 -33.24 20.51
C LYS A 8 18.69 -31.99 20.28
N GLY A 9 18.98 -31.63 19.04
CA GLY A 9 20.02 -30.65 18.71
C GLY A 9 19.62 -29.39 17.94
N ALA A 10 18.37 -29.26 17.46
CA ALA A 10 18.03 -28.18 16.52
C ALA A 10 16.89 -27.23 16.97
N GLN A 11 16.19 -27.52 18.07
CA GLN A 11 14.99 -26.75 18.45
C GLN A 11 15.29 -25.45 19.22
N LYS A 12 16.53 -25.24 19.67
CA LYS A 12 16.89 -24.08 20.52
C LYS A 12 17.24 -22.81 19.72
N LEU A 13 17.39 -22.89 18.40
CA LEU A 13 17.96 -21.79 17.59
C LEU A 13 16.95 -21.00 16.72
N LEU A 14 15.64 -21.28 16.83
CA LEU A 14 14.60 -20.60 16.03
C LEU A 14 13.61 -19.78 16.85
N ARG A 15 13.82 -19.61 18.17
CA ARG A 15 13.02 -18.64 18.94
C ARG A 15 13.60 -17.25 18.69
N ARG A 16 13.05 -16.51 17.71
CA ARG A 16 13.19 -15.05 17.64
C ARG A 16 12.98 -14.51 19.06
N PRO A 17 13.90 -13.73 19.63
CA PRO A 17 13.65 -13.11 20.92
C PRO A 17 12.35 -12.31 20.81
N ALA A 18 11.48 -12.47 21.81
CA ALA A 18 10.29 -11.65 21.94
C ALA A 18 10.73 -10.19 21.79
N ARG A 19 10.07 -9.42 20.92
CA ARG A 19 10.34 -7.99 20.71
C ARG A 19 10.35 -7.30 22.08
N GLN A 20 11.54 -7.07 22.63
CA GLN A 20 11.73 -6.17 23.77
C GLN A 20 11.78 -4.77 23.19
N GLY A 21 10.62 -4.16 23.11
CA GLY A 21 10.43 -2.78 22.73
C GLY A 21 9.05 -2.38 23.20
N ASN A 22 9.00 -1.32 24.00
CA ASN A 22 7.80 -0.63 24.46
C ASN A 22 6.93 -0.22 23.24
N GLN A 23 6.17 -1.17 22.71
CA GLN A 23 5.15 -0.91 21.70
C GLN A 23 3.89 -0.54 22.49
N GLN A 24 3.85 0.68 23.02
CA GLN A 24 2.57 1.33 23.23
C GLN A 24 1.92 1.37 21.84
N ALA A 25 1.02 0.43 21.57
CA ALA A 25 0.20 0.48 20.38
C ALA A 25 -0.54 1.82 20.43
N SER A 26 -0.13 2.76 19.58
CA SER A 26 -0.80 4.04 19.49
C SER A 26 -2.26 3.77 19.14
N VAL A 27 -3.17 4.37 19.90
CA VAL A 27 -4.60 4.20 19.66
C VAL A 27 -4.90 4.68 18.25
N PRO A 28 -5.52 3.85 17.39
CA PRO A 28 -5.87 4.26 16.03
C PRO A 28 -6.80 5.47 16.06
N VAL A 29 -6.58 6.43 15.18
CA VAL A 29 -7.48 7.58 15.03
C VAL A 29 -8.79 7.11 14.41
N LEU A 30 -9.88 7.19 15.16
CA LEU A 30 -11.22 6.90 14.66
C LEU A 30 -11.72 8.08 13.81
N LYS A 31 -12.10 7.79 12.57
CA LYS A 31 -12.62 8.79 11.64
C LYS A 31 -14.08 9.11 11.93
N SER A 32 -14.43 10.38 11.89
CA SER A 32 -15.82 10.84 11.96
C SER A 32 -16.62 10.36 10.75
N PRO A 33 -17.96 10.29 10.85
CA PRO A 33 -18.81 9.97 9.70
C PRO A 33 -18.54 10.86 8.48
N ARG A 34 -18.27 12.16 8.69
CA ARG A 34 -17.92 13.12 7.63
C ARG A 34 -16.62 12.73 6.94
N GLU A 35 -15.56 12.45 7.69
CA GLU A 35 -14.27 12.02 7.12
C GLU A 35 -14.42 10.71 6.34
N ILE A 36 -15.21 9.76 6.83
CA ILE A 36 -15.49 8.51 6.13
C ILE A 36 -16.15 8.77 4.76
N GLN A 37 -17.09 9.73 4.68
CA GLN A 37 -17.71 10.07 3.39
C GLN A 37 -16.70 10.71 2.41
N ILE A 38 -15.80 11.56 2.90
CA ILE A 38 -14.72 12.14 2.08
C ILE A 38 -13.81 11.03 1.54
N ILE A 39 -13.40 10.10 2.41
CA ILE A 39 -12.56 8.95 2.02
C ILE A 39 -13.28 8.08 0.96
N ARG A 40 -14.60 7.87 1.11
CA ARG A 40 -15.39 7.12 0.12
C ARG A 40 -15.38 7.79 -1.24
N GLU A 41 -15.56 9.11 -1.31
CA GLU A 41 -15.53 9.81 -2.60
C GLU A 41 -14.14 9.76 -3.23
N ALA A 42 -13.09 10.01 -2.44
CA ALA A 42 -11.71 9.85 -2.90
C ALA A 42 -11.46 8.43 -3.45
N GLY A 43 -11.93 7.40 -2.74
CA GLY A 43 -11.84 6.00 -3.19
C GLY A 43 -12.57 5.73 -4.50
N ARG A 44 -13.74 6.35 -4.75
CA ARG A 44 -14.45 6.23 -6.04
C ARG A 44 -13.64 6.84 -7.18
N ILE A 45 -13.00 7.99 -6.96
CA ILE A 45 -12.13 8.63 -7.96
C ILE A 45 -10.92 7.73 -8.27
N VAL A 46 -10.29 7.16 -7.24
CA VAL A 46 -9.19 6.18 -7.40
C VAL A 46 -9.64 4.97 -8.22
N ALA A 47 -10.82 4.42 -7.94
CA ALA A 47 -11.35 3.29 -8.71
C ALA A 47 -11.58 3.65 -10.19
N ARG A 48 -12.06 4.86 -10.47
CA ARG A 48 -12.22 5.36 -11.85
C ARG A 48 -10.87 5.51 -12.56
N ALA A 49 -9.85 6.01 -11.88
CA ALA A 49 -8.50 6.10 -12.42
C ALA A 49 -7.95 4.71 -12.77
N HIS A 50 -8.08 3.73 -11.87
CA HIS A 50 -7.69 2.34 -12.15
C HIS A 50 -8.46 1.72 -13.33
N ALA A 51 -9.75 2.02 -13.49
CA ALA A 51 -10.53 1.55 -14.62
C ALA A 51 -10.04 2.14 -15.95
N ALA A 52 -9.77 3.45 -15.99
CA ALA A 52 -9.22 4.13 -17.16
C ALA A 52 -7.84 3.59 -17.53
N LEU A 53 -6.95 3.43 -16.54
CA LEU A 53 -5.63 2.83 -16.74
C LEU A 53 -5.73 1.41 -17.30
N ARG A 54 -6.61 0.57 -16.75
CA ARG A 54 -6.82 -0.80 -17.24
C ARG A 54 -7.22 -0.83 -18.72
N ALA A 55 -8.01 0.13 -19.18
CA ALA A 55 -8.41 0.23 -20.59
C ALA A 55 -7.27 0.74 -21.50
N ALA A 56 -6.36 1.55 -20.96
CA ALA A 56 -5.25 2.15 -21.70
C ALA A 56 -4.03 1.23 -21.83
N VAL A 57 -3.80 0.32 -20.87
CA VAL A 57 -2.62 -0.55 -20.83
C VAL A 57 -2.60 -1.52 -22.02
N ARG A 58 -1.60 -1.38 -22.88
CA ARG A 58 -1.29 -2.27 -24.00
C ARG A 58 0.20 -2.14 -24.39
N PRO A 59 0.79 -3.12 -25.10
CA PRO A 59 2.16 -3.01 -25.60
C PRO A 59 2.38 -1.72 -26.39
N GLY A 60 3.53 -1.08 -26.16
CA GLY A 60 3.91 0.18 -26.80
C GLY A 60 3.40 1.44 -26.09
N VAL A 61 2.54 1.33 -25.07
CA VAL A 61 2.17 2.48 -24.23
C VAL A 61 3.23 2.69 -23.14
N SER A 62 3.74 3.91 -23.06
CA SER A 62 4.69 4.33 -22.04
C SER A 62 4.02 4.55 -20.68
N THR A 63 4.80 4.44 -19.61
CA THR A 63 4.32 4.76 -18.27
C THR A 63 3.96 6.24 -18.10
N TRP A 64 4.58 7.14 -18.88
CA TRP A 64 4.22 8.56 -18.94
C TRP A 64 2.81 8.76 -19.49
N GLU A 65 2.45 8.10 -20.59
CA GLU A 65 1.09 8.16 -21.14
C GLU A 65 0.04 7.64 -20.15
N LEU A 66 0.37 6.58 -19.38
CA LEU A 66 -0.50 6.09 -18.32
C LEU A 66 -0.63 7.10 -17.17
N ASP A 67 0.45 7.78 -16.78
CA ASP A 67 0.40 8.85 -15.78
C ASP A 67 -0.52 10.00 -16.23
N GLN A 68 -0.45 10.40 -17.50
CA GLN A 68 -1.36 11.40 -18.07
C GLN A 68 -2.83 10.95 -18.02
N VAL A 69 -3.12 9.67 -18.32
CA VAL A 69 -4.49 9.12 -18.18
C VAL A 69 -4.99 9.22 -16.74
N ALA A 70 -4.15 8.94 -15.75
CA ALA A 70 -4.52 9.09 -14.35
C ALA A 70 -4.76 10.56 -13.97
N LEU A 71 -3.90 11.47 -14.45
CA LEU A 71 -4.01 12.90 -14.22
C LEU A 71 -5.32 13.48 -14.81
N ASP A 72 -5.68 13.07 -16.01
CA ASP A 72 -6.94 13.46 -16.66
C ASP A 72 -8.16 13.07 -15.82
N VAL A 73 -8.16 11.86 -15.25
CA VAL A 73 -9.25 11.42 -14.36
C VAL A 73 -9.28 12.29 -13.11
N LEU A 74 -8.15 12.54 -12.47
CA LEU A 74 -8.09 13.39 -11.27
C LEU A 74 -8.63 14.80 -11.56
N GLN A 75 -8.20 15.42 -12.66
CA GLN A 75 -8.66 16.75 -13.07
C GLN A 75 -10.17 16.81 -13.31
N ARG A 76 -10.74 15.81 -14.01
CA ARG A 76 -12.19 15.73 -14.28
C ARG A 76 -13.04 15.70 -13.00
N TYR A 77 -12.50 15.17 -11.91
CA TYR A 77 -13.19 15.08 -10.62
C TYR A 77 -12.72 16.12 -9.60
N GLY A 78 -11.91 17.11 -10.02
CA GLY A 78 -11.38 18.15 -9.12
C GLY A 78 -10.48 17.60 -8.01
N ALA A 79 -9.84 16.44 -8.24
CA ALA A 79 -8.96 15.80 -7.29
C ALA A 79 -7.48 16.15 -7.57
N THR A 80 -6.66 16.11 -6.53
CA THR A 80 -5.21 16.33 -6.61
C THR A 80 -4.47 15.01 -6.42
N SER A 81 -3.31 14.87 -7.07
CA SER A 81 -2.43 13.71 -6.87
C SER A 81 -1.82 13.75 -5.46
N ALA A 82 -1.83 12.61 -4.78
CA ALA A 82 -1.13 12.45 -3.50
C ALA A 82 0.38 12.25 -3.67
N PHE A 83 0.85 12.00 -4.89
CA PHE A 83 2.25 11.68 -5.20
C PHE A 83 3.00 12.87 -5.77
N LEU A 84 2.35 13.70 -6.59
CA LEU A 84 2.98 14.88 -7.19
C LEU A 84 3.43 15.86 -6.10
N GLY A 85 4.72 16.18 -6.06
CA GLY A 85 5.37 16.98 -5.02
C GLY A 85 5.69 16.22 -3.73
N TYR A 86 5.30 14.94 -3.61
CA TYR A 86 5.48 14.19 -2.38
C TYR A 86 6.94 13.76 -2.20
N ARG A 87 7.60 14.27 -1.15
CA ARG A 87 8.99 13.92 -0.79
C ARG A 87 9.99 14.06 -1.94
N GLY A 88 9.82 15.09 -2.78
CA GLY A 88 10.70 15.36 -3.92
C GLY A 88 10.34 14.59 -5.20
N TYR A 89 9.14 14.02 -5.28
CA TYR A 89 8.62 13.44 -6.52
C TYR A 89 7.92 14.49 -7.40
N PRO A 90 8.02 14.43 -8.74
CA PRO A 90 9.00 13.66 -9.50
C PRO A 90 10.40 14.23 -9.27
N ALA A 91 11.41 13.35 -9.25
CA ALA A 91 12.81 13.74 -9.07
C ALA A 91 13.42 14.28 -10.37
#